data_AF-A0A9D4IHP4-F1
#
_entry.id   AF-A0A9D4IHP4-F1
#
_cell.length_a   1.000
_cell.length_b   1.000
_cell.length_c   1.000
_cell.angle_alpha   90.00
_cell.angle_beta   90.00
_cell.angle_gamma   90.00
#
_symmetry.space_group_name_H-M   'P 1'
#
loop_
_entity.id
_entity.type
_entity.pdbx_description
1 polymer ?
#
loop_
_entity_poly.entity_id
_entity_poly.type
_entity_poly.pdbx_seq_one_letter_code
_entity_poly.pdbx_strand_id
1 'polypeptide(L)' 'MASKRKFLTLEERVKVISLLGEGHSCRRVASDLGVGKTQIQSILKRKHEIMDEFEENVNGESKRPKRESDCPLLSTLLVV' A
#
# COMPACT_ATOMS: atom_id res chain seq x y z
N MET A 1 -13.64 2.91 19.03
CA MET A 1 -13.43 1.63 18.31
C MET A 1 -12.13 1.73 17.52
N ALA A 2 -11.17 0.85 17.80
CA ALA A 2 -9.93 0.80 17.02
C ALA A 2 -10.20 0.05 15.72
N SER A 3 -10.47 0.80 14.64
CA SER A 3 -10.52 0.20 13.30
C SER A 3 -9.13 -0.28 12.91
N LYS A 4 -8.99 -1.54 12.49
CA LYS A 4 -7.71 -2.06 11.99
C LYS A 4 -7.29 -1.23 10.78
N ARG A 5 -6.08 -0.68 10.82
CA ARG A 5 -5.53 0.09 9.69
C ARG A 5 -5.29 -0.86 8.52
N LYS A 6 -5.87 -0.54 7.37
CA LYS A 6 -5.62 -1.27 6.13
C LYS A 6 -4.28 -0.83 5.55
N PHE A 7 -3.35 -1.76 5.39
CA PHE A 7 -2.09 -1.51 4.71
C PHE A 7 -2.30 -1.67 3.20
N LEU A 8 -1.78 -0.73 2.41
CA LEU A 8 -1.87 -0.75 0.95
C LEU A 8 -0.58 -1.35 0.37
N THR A 9 -0.72 -2.16 -0.67
CA THR A 9 0.42 -2.67 -1.45
C THR A 9 1.02 -1.57 -2.33
N LEU A 10 2.23 -1.78 -2.87
CA LEU A 10 2.88 -0.81 -3.77
C LEU A 10 2.00 -0.51 -4.99
N GLU A 11 1.44 -1.53 -5.62
CA GLU A 11 0.52 -1.41 -6.76
C GLU A 11 -0.74 -0.58 -6.41
N GLU A 12 -1.33 -0.82 -5.24
CA GLU A 12 -2.50 -0.05 -4.80
C GLU A 12 -2.15 1.42 -4.55
N ARG A 13 -0.93 1.71 -4.07
CA ARG A 13 -0.46 3.08 -3.88
C ARG A 13 -0.24 3.79 -5.21
N VAL A 14 0.27 3.08 -6.23
CA VAL A 14 0.37 3.62 -7.60
C VAL A 14 -1.03 3.88 -8.17
N LYS A 15 -1.99 2.95 -8.00
CA LYS A 15 -3.39 3.16 -8.40
C LYS A 15 -4.00 4.41 -7.76
N VAL A 16 -3.73 4.65 -6.47
CA VAL A 16 -4.16 5.89 -5.79
C VAL A 16 -3.59 7.12 -6.48
N ILE A 17 -2.31 7.10 -6.85
CA ILE A 17 -1.66 8.23 -7.54
C ILE A 17 -2.28 8.46 -8.92
N SER A 18 -2.52 7.40 -9.70
CA SER A 18 -3.15 7.49 -11.02
C SER A 18 -4.57 8.07 -10.94
N LEU A 19 -5.41 7.54 -10.04
CA LEU A 19 -6.79 8.02 -9.84
C LEU A 19 -6.84 9.49 -9.41
N LEU A 20 -5.90 9.92 -8.56
CA LEU A 20 -5.80 11.33 -8.17
C LEU A 20 -5.31 12.20 -9.33
N GLY A 21 -4.41 11.71 -10.17
CA GLY A 21 -3.96 12.38 -11.40
C GLY A 21 -5.08 12.55 -12.42
N GLU A 22 -5.99 11.57 -12.51
CA GLU A 22 -7.20 11.61 -13.34
C GLU A 22 -8.27 12.59 -12.81
N GLY A 23 -8.07 13.16 -11.61
CA GLY A 23 -8.97 14.15 -11.02
C GLY A 23 -10.02 13.58 -10.06
N HIS A 24 -9.91 12.31 -9.66
CA HIS A 24 -10.78 11.78 -8.62
C HIS A 24 -10.54 12.47 -7.27
N SER A 25 -11.61 12.72 -6.51
CA SER A 25 -11.48 13.32 -5.18
C SER A 25 -10.83 12.33 -4.20
N CYS A 26 -9.95 12.83 -3.32
CA CYS A 26 -9.32 12.01 -2.29
C CYS A 26 -10.33 11.29 -1.39
N ARG A 27 -11.51 11.89 -1.18
CA ARG A 27 -12.58 11.27 -0.38
C ARG A 27 -13.18 10.05 -1.07
N ARG A 28 -13.40 10.13 -2.38
CA ARG A 28 -13.93 9.00 -3.16
C ARG A 28 -12.93 7.85 -3.20
N VAL A 29 -11.68 8.14 -3.52
CA VAL A 29 -10.59 7.15 -3.53
C VAL A 29 -10.38 6.49 -2.15
N ALA A 30 -10.52 7.26 -1.06
CA ALA A 30 -10.50 6.74 0.31
C ALA A 30 -11.62 5.74 0.57
N SER A 31 -12.84 6.09 0.19
CA SER A 31 -14.01 5.23 0.35
C SER A 31 -13.89 3.96 -0.48
N ASP A 32 -13.47 4.07 -1.73
CA ASP A 32 -13.37 2.94 -2.67
C ASP A 32 -12.32 1.92 -2.20
N LEU A 33 -11.20 2.39 -1.63
CA LEU A 33 -10.13 1.53 -1.13
C LEU A 33 -10.27 1.17 0.37
N GLY A 34 -11.20 1.79 1.07
CA GLY A 34 -11.39 1.62 2.52
C GLY A 34 -10.22 2.14 3.36
N VAL A 35 -9.59 3.24 2.95
CA VAL A 35 -8.41 3.83 3.60
C VAL A 35 -8.70 5.20 4.21
N GLY A 36 -7.92 5.57 5.21
CA GLY A 36 -8.06 6.87 5.87
C GLY A 36 -7.51 8.03 5.01
N LYS A 37 -8.11 9.21 5.16
CA LYS A 37 -7.63 10.45 4.52
C LYS A 37 -6.14 10.71 4.76
N THR A 38 -5.67 10.48 6.00
CA THR A 38 -4.26 10.67 6.39
C THR A 38 -3.31 9.76 5.60
N GLN A 39 -3.76 8.55 5.26
CA GLN A 39 -2.96 7.60 4.48
C GLN A 39 -2.82 8.06 3.03
N ILE A 40 -3.90 8.56 2.43
CA ILE A 40 -3.86 9.15 1.08
C ILE A 40 -2.95 10.36 1.03
N GLN A 41 -3.05 11.26 2.01
CA GLN A 41 -2.16 12.42 2.10
C GLN A 41 -0.69 12.01 2.24
N SER A 42 -0.41 10.94 3.00
CA SER A 42 0.94 10.41 3.16
C SER A 42 1.48 9.75 1.88
N ILE A 43 0.59 9.21 1.03
CA ILE A 43 0.93 8.68 -0.29
C ILE A 43 1.22 9.83 -1.26
N LEU A 44 0.38 10.86 -1.28
CA LEU A 44 0.58 12.05 -2.13
C LEU A 44 1.91 12.75 -1.85
N LYS A 45 2.28 12.89 -0.58
CA LYS A 45 3.58 13.49 -0.19
C LYS A 45 4.77 12.68 -0.69
N ARG A 46 4.65 11.35 -0.70
CA ARG A 46 5.70 10.41 -1.12
C ARG A 46 5.46 9.85 -2.52
N LYS A 47 4.75 10.59 -3.39
CA LYS A 47 4.38 10.08 -4.72
C LYS A 47 5.59 9.72 -5.56
N HIS A 48 6.65 10.53 -5.46
CA HIS A 48 7.90 10.33 -6.20
C HIS A 48 8.60 9.06 -5.74
N GLU A 49 8.85 8.92 -4.44
CA GLU A 49 9.42 7.71 -3.84
C GLU A 49 8.65 6.44 -4.22
N ILE A 50 7.31 6.49 -4.25
CA ILE A 50 6.47 5.34 -4.59
C ILE A 50 6.60 4.96 -6.08
N MET A 51 6.75 5.95 -6.97
CA MET A 51 6.97 5.70 -8.40
C MET A 51 8.38 5.16 -8.65
N ASP A 52 9.40 5.73 -8.01
CA ASP A 52 10.77 5.24 -8.08
C ASP A 52 10.87 3.80 -7.55
N GLU A 53 10.24 3.51 -6.41
CA GLU A 53 10.15 2.15 -5.87
C GLU A 53 9.42 1.18 -6.80
N PHE A 54 8.40 1.65 -7.53
CA PHE A 54 7.66 0.83 -8.48
C PHE A 54 8.53 0.51 -9.71
N GLU A 55 9.26 1.49 -10.24
CA GLU A 55 10.21 1.29 -11.34
C GLU A 55 11.35 0.34 -10.94
N GLU A 56 11.94 0.54 -9.74
CA GLU A 56 12.95 -0.37 -9.20
C GLU A 56 12.42 -1.80 -8.99
N ASN A 57 11.16 -1.94 -8.56
CA ASN A 57 10.55 -3.24 -8.32
C ASN A 57 10.23 -3.99 -9.63
N VAL A 58 9.80 -3.26 -10.66
CA VAL A 58 9.55 -3.81 -12.01
C VAL A 58 10.85 -4.19 -12.71
N ASN A 59 11.95 -3.47 -12.43
CA ASN A 59 13.28 -3.75 -13.00
C ASN A 59 14.04 -4.89 -12.30
N GLY A 60 13.44 -5.58 -11.34
CA GLY A 60 13.77 -6.98 -11.02
C GLY A 60 15.02 -7.27 -10.17
N GLU A 61 15.70 -6.31 -9.56
CA GLU A 61 16.97 -6.61 -8.85
C GLU A 61 17.04 -6.25 -7.35
N SER A 62 16.07 -5.55 -6.78
CA SER A 62 16.19 -5.07 -5.39
C SER A 62 15.45 -5.96 -4.37
N LYS A 63 16.16 -6.95 -3.84
CA LYS A 63 15.79 -7.72 -2.64
C LYS A 63 15.73 -6.79 -1.40
N ARG A 64 14.59 -6.16 -1.12
CA ARG A 64 14.33 -5.62 0.23
C ARG A 64 13.68 -6.73 1.08
N PRO A 65 14.25 -7.13 2.22
CA PRO A 65 13.58 -8.09 3.09
C PRO A 65 12.27 -7.46 3.54
N LYS A 66 11.15 -8.14 3.27
CA LYS A 66 9.86 -7.78 3.85
C LYS A 66 10.08 -7.71 5.36
N ARG A 67 9.89 -6.54 5.98
CA ARG A 67 9.75 -6.48 7.43
C ARG A 67 8.48 -7.27 7.73
N GLU A 68 8.70 -8.49 8.16
CA GLU A 68 7.71 -9.44 8.65
C GLU A 68 6.79 -8.67 9.60
N SER A 69 5.54 -8.51 9.19
CA SER A 69 4.54 -7.97 10.09
C SER A 69 4.14 -9.13 10.98
N ASP A 70 4.63 -9.13 12.22
CA ASP A 70 4.24 -10.07 13.26
C ASP A 70 2.71 -10.23 13.29
N CYS A 71 2.23 -11.42 12.91
CA CYS A 71 0.89 -11.94 13.18
C CYS A 71 1.00 -13.46 13.37
N PRO A 72 1.42 -13.97 14.54
CA PRO A 72 1.78 -15.37 14.70
C PRO A 72 0.56 -16.19 15.10
N LEU A 73 -0.39 -16.52 14.19
CA LEU A 73 -1.52 -17.37 14.60
C LEU A 73 -2.14 -18.30 13.53
N LEU A 74 -1.44 -18.79 12.50
CA LEU A 74 -2.08 -19.79 11.61
C LEU A 74 -1.21 -20.77 10.79
N SER A 75 0.09 -20.99 11.07
CA SER A 75 0.94 -21.83 10.18
C SER A 75 1.40 -23.21 10.70
N THR A 76 0.84 -23.77 11.77
CA THR A 76 1.18 -25.15 12.19
C THR A 76 -0.03 -26.06 12.21
N LEU A 77 -0.57 -26.29 11.01
CA LEU A 77 -1.43 -27.44 10.71
C LEU A 77 -1.03 -28.02 9.34
N LEU A 78 0.24 -28.42 9.21
CA LEU A 78 0.69 -29.46 8.27
C LEU A 78 2.19 -29.70 8.50
N VAL A 79 2.56 -30.79 9.18
CA VAL A 79 3.68 -31.71 8.87
C VAL A 79 3.62 -32.82 9.92
N VAL A 80 3.16 -33.99 9.45
CA VAL A 80 3.15 -35.36 10.02
C VAL A 80 2.30 -35.62 11.26
#